data_AF-A0A7Y5QF93-F1
#
_entry.id   AF-A0A7Y5QF93-F1
#
_cell.length_a   1.000
_cell.length_b   1.000
_cell.length_c   1.000
_cell.angle_alpha   90.00
_cell.angle_beta   90.00
_cell.angle_gamma   90.00
#
_symmetry.space_group_name_H-M   'P 1'
#
loop_
_entity.id
_entity.type
_entity.pdbx_description
1 polymer ?
#
loop_
_entity_poly.entity_id
_entity_poly.type
_entity_poly.pdbx_seq_one_letter_code
_entity_poly.pdbx_strand_id
1 'polypeptide(L)'
;MFNDLLRQLQDFDPHARRAAIIALGKTKNPEALRPLADVVLKDPDPELRELARKAGIYIQRENSSKVEESIRPRRRSAQPEPAPQPRGPRPRAAVFLEPEVEDPGSTELDLKEPQEPGRGPVRGKKYNVPPENRQRARAYTENALSDHLDGKAARAMKNLTEALSLDPNLVNDDYYTNIAANITGLPADQAVQQIVDKSSRDRFIGEASRAEKQKKVDDHLNVVRKTTSTDFAFEMFIFSVIMVVGPIIALVIFLQGINGFLNTVVQSAATRPVELDPAIYEFQTQLAGVSVLALIPVGVAALVGSLISLGIQMGLVHLIATRLLRGVGTFQHLLTTVLSFYNRLLPVLFLVLALTLVVTFFSQFSIVTLCPALVLVGLSLYILGKTSGKVGEAYGFGGGMGCLAVTGSTLVLMILNGVASYLVLQAMGVVLQDLLSLPSLLPLPG
;
A
#
# COMPACT_ATOMS: atom_id res chain seq x y z
N MET A 1 29.80 -7.18 -2.74
CA MET A 1 28.46 -6.61 -3.00
C MET A 1 27.57 -7.49 -3.85
N PHE A 2 27.87 -7.75 -5.13
CA PHE A 2 27.00 -8.59 -5.98
C PHE A 2 26.79 -10.01 -5.42
N ASN A 3 27.87 -10.68 -5.03
CA ASN A 3 27.80 -12.02 -4.41
C ASN A 3 27.04 -12.04 -3.08
N ASP A 4 27.05 -10.94 -2.33
CA ASP A 4 26.31 -10.82 -1.06
C ASP A 4 24.80 -10.73 -1.31
N LEU A 5 24.40 -10.02 -2.38
CA LEU A 5 23.01 -9.97 -2.82
C LEU A 5 22.51 -11.35 -3.29
N LEU A 6 23.36 -12.13 -3.97
CA LEU A 6 23.01 -13.50 -4.35
C LEU A 6 22.77 -14.40 -3.13
N ARG A 7 23.54 -14.24 -2.05
CA ARG A 7 23.30 -14.96 -0.79
C ARG A 7 21.99 -14.52 -0.13
N GLN A 8 21.70 -13.22 -0.12
CA GLN A 8 20.46 -12.68 0.46
C GLN A 8 19.18 -13.13 -0.27
N LEU A 9 19.27 -13.60 -1.52
CA LEU A 9 18.13 -14.23 -2.19
C LEU A 9 17.68 -15.54 -1.52
N GLN A 10 18.50 -16.15 -0.69
CA GLN A 10 18.19 -17.39 0.03
C GLN A 10 17.88 -17.15 1.51
N ASP A 11 17.75 -15.89 1.94
CA ASP A 11 17.46 -15.57 3.34
C ASP A 11 16.06 -16.05 3.75
N PHE A 12 15.91 -16.46 5.00
CA PHE A 12 14.62 -16.84 5.55
C PHE A 12 13.66 -15.66 5.63
N ASP A 13 14.18 -14.44 5.84
CA ASP A 13 13.38 -13.21 5.89
C ASP A 13 12.94 -12.76 4.48
N PRO A 14 11.61 -12.70 4.21
CA PRO A 14 11.10 -12.18 2.94
C PRO A 14 11.54 -10.74 2.64
N HIS A 15 11.75 -9.89 3.67
CA HIS A 15 12.20 -8.52 3.46
C HIS A 15 13.64 -8.44 2.96
N ALA A 16 14.53 -9.29 3.48
CA ALA A 16 15.90 -9.43 3.00
C ALA A 16 15.94 -9.90 1.53
N ARG A 17 15.14 -10.94 1.19
CA ARG A 17 15.01 -11.41 -0.21
C ARG A 17 14.48 -10.30 -1.13
N ARG A 18 13.47 -9.55 -0.68
CA ARG A 18 12.92 -8.40 -1.43
C ARG A 18 13.98 -7.34 -1.73
N ALA A 19 14.77 -6.97 -0.73
CA ALA A 19 15.84 -5.98 -0.88
C ALA A 19 16.89 -6.46 -1.88
N ALA A 20 17.27 -7.74 -1.83
CA ALA A 20 18.21 -8.35 -2.75
C ALA A 20 17.70 -8.36 -4.19
N ILE A 21 16.44 -8.73 -4.44
CA ILE A 21 15.83 -8.70 -5.78
C ILE A 21 15.87 -7.29 -6.38
N ILE A 22 15.50 -6.27 -5.61
CA ILE A 22 15.51 -4.87 -6.07
C ILE A 22 16.93 -4.41 -6.37
N ALA A 23 17.88 -4.71 -5.47
CA ALA A 23 19.27 -4.33 -5.65
C ALA A 23 19.89 -5.00 -6.87
N LEU A 24 19.64 -6.30 -7.08
CA LEU A 24 20.08 -7.05 -8.27
C LEU A 24 19.50 -6.47 -9.56
N GLY A 25 18.21 -6.15 -9.59
CA GLY A 25 17.58 -5.46 -10.72
C GLY A 25 18.27 -4.14 -11.08
N LYS A 26 18.61 -3.34 -10.06
CA LYS A 26 19.32 -2.06 -10.23
C LYS A 26 20.77 -2.20 -10.71
N THR A 27 21.42 -3.33 -10.46
CA THR A 27 22.79 -3.56 -10.97
C THR A 27 22.84 -3.66 -12.49
N LYS A 28 21.73 -4.02 -13.14
CA LYS A 28 21.65 -4.27 -14.60
C LYS A 28 22.63 -5.36 -15.08
N ASN A 29 23.19 -6.16 -14.17
CA ASN A 29 24.14 -7.22 -14.51
C ASN A 29 23.38 -8.44 -15.06
N PRO A 30 23.63 -8.88 -16.31
CA PRO A 30 22.99 -10.06 -16.89
C PRO A 30 23.24 -11.35 -16.10
N GLU A 31 24.31 -11.44 -15.30
CA GLU A 31 24.57 -12.60 -14.44
C GLU A 31 23.49 -12.81 -13.37
N ALA A 32 22.72 -11.77 -13.02
CA ALA A 32 21.61 -11.88 -12.05
C ALA A 32 20.36 -12.56 -12.64
N LEU A 33 20.28 -12.73 -13.97
CA LEU A 33 19.08 -13.28 -14.62
C LEU A 33 18.78 -14.73 -14.21
N ARG A 34 19.82 -15.57 -14.09
CA ARG A 34 19.64 -16.97 -13.64
C ARG A 34 19.16 -17.05 -12.19
N PRO A 35 19.82 -16.40 -11.21
CA PRO A 35 19.33 -16.37 -9.83
C PRO A 35 17.91 -15.79 -9.69
N LEU A 36 17.59 -14.72 -10.43
CA LEU A 36 16.24 -14.14 -10.41
C LEU A 36 15.20 -15.10 -11.00
N ALA A 37 15.54 -15.87 -12.03
CA ALA A 37 14.66 -16.90 -12.58
C ALA A 37 14.40 -18.04 -11.58
N ASP A 38 15.40 -18.44 -10.80
CA ASP A 38 15.20 -19.41 -9.72
C ASP A 38 14.21 -18.90 -8.66
N VAL A 39 14.28 -17.62 -8.30
CA VAL A 39 13.33 -16.98 -7.37
C VAL A 39 11.92 -16.99 -7.96
N VAL A 40 11.76 -16.68 -9.26
CA VAL A 40 10.45 -16.75 -9.95
C VAL A 40 9.84 -18.16 -9.87
N LEU A 41 10.66 -19.20 -9.90
CA LEU A 41 10.18 -20.59 -9.90
C LEU A 41 9.93 -21.16 -8.50
N LYS A 42 10.74 -20.77 -7.50
CA LYS A 42 10.85 -21.50 -6.23
C LYS A 42 10.48 -20.68 -4.98
N ASP A 43 10.44 -19.35 -5.06
CA ASP A 43 10.14 -18.55 -3.85
C ASP A 43 8.69 -18.81 -3.40
N PRO A 44 8.44 -19.08 -2.10
CA PRO A 44 7.09 -19.33 -1.59
C PRO A 44 6.18 -18.10 -1.74
N ASP A 45 6.73 -16.88 -1.70
CA ASP A 45 5.97 -15.64 -1.74
C ASP A 45 5.61 -15.24 -3.20
N PRO A 46 4.32 -15.16 -3.56
CA PRO A 46 3.88 -14.73 -4.89
C PRO A 46 4.33 -13.31 -5.27
N GLU A 47 4.44 -12.39 -4.31
CA GLU A 47 4.89 -11.02 -4.58
C GLU A 47 6.37 -10.97 -4.94
N LEU A 48 7.20 -11.79 -4.29
CA LEU A 48 8.62 -11.90 -4.60
C LEU A 48 8.86 -12.55 -5.97
N ARG A 49 8.04 -13.54 -6.34
CA ARG A 49 8.09 -14.13 -7.70
C ARG A 49 7.83 -13.07 -8.78
N GLU A 50 6.79 -12.26 -8.60
CA GLU A 50 6.46 -11.21 -9.58
C GLU A 50 7.51 -10.08 -9.58
N LEU A 51 8.07 -9.73 -8.42
CA LEU A 51 9.13 -8.74 -8.31
C LEU A 51 10.41 -9.20 -9.02
N ALA A 52 10.80 -10.47 -8.86
CA ALA A 52 11.95 -11.05 -9.52
C ALA A 52 11.77 -11.11 -11.05
N ARG A 53 10.55 -11.42 -11.51
CA ARG A 53 10.19 -11.37 -12.94
C ARG A 53 10.38 -9.97 -13.52
N LYS A 54 9.86 -8.94 -12.84
CA LYS A 54 10.02 -7.53 -13.26
C LYS A 54 11.49 -7.09 -13.28
N ALA A 55 12.26 -7.47 -12.26
CA ALA A 55 13.69 -7.17 -12.19
C ALA A 55 14.45 -7.82 -13.36
N GLY A 56 14.16 -9.07 -13.70
CA GLY A 56 14.77 -9.76 -14.84
C GLY A 56 14.47 -9.09 -16.18
N ILE A 57 13.21 -8.70 -16.42
CA ILE A 57 12.81 -7.96 -17.64
C ILE A 57 13.55 -6.62 -17.75
N TYR A 58 13.69 -5.91 -16.63
CA TYR A 58 14.41 -4.64 -16.58
C TYR A 58 15.89 -4.80 -16.98
N ILE A 59 16.57 -5.82 -16.46
CA ILE A 59 17.97 -6.13 -16.82
C ILE A 59 18.09 -6.47 -18.31
N GLN A 60 17.14 -7.23 -18.88
CA GLN A 60 17.17 -7.58 -20.31
C GLN A 60 17.01 -6.35 -21.20
N ARG A 61 16.01 -5.50 -20.92
CA ARG A 61 15.75 -4.28 -21.72
C ARG A 61 16.96 -3.35 -21.77
N GLU A 62 17.63 -3.17 -20.63
CA GLU A 62 18.80 -2.30 -20.49
C GLU A 62 20.07 -2.86 -21.13
N ASN A 63 20.21 -4.18 -21.21
CA ASN A 63 21.33 -4.80 -21.92
C ASN A 63 21.07 -4.85 -23.43
N SER A 64 19.83 -5.08 -23.88
CA SER A 64 19.46 -5.03 -25.29
C SER A 64 19.68 -3.64 -25.91
N SER A 65 19.34 -2.57 -25.19
CA SER A 65 19.57 -1.20 -25.65
C SER A 65 21.06 -0.85 -25.77
N LYS A 66 21.91 -1.34 -24.86
CA LYS A 66 23.37 -1.18 -24.93
C LYS A 66 23.99 -1.94 -26.09
N VAL A 67 23.47 -3.13 -26.41
CA VAL A 67 23.93 -3.92 -27.56
C VAL A 67 23.56 -3.23 -28.87
N GLU A 68 22.35 -2.66 -28.99
CA GLU A 68 21.95 -1.87 -30.17
C GLU A 68 22.77 -0.58 -30.34
N GLU A 69 23.13 0.09 -29.24
CA GLU A 69 23.99 1.27 -29.28
C GLU A 69 25.44 0.92 -29.70
N SER A 70 25.94 -0.25 -29.28
CA SER A 70 27.26 -0.77 -29.67
C SER A 70 27.34 -1.26 -31.12
N ILE A 71 26.22 -1.61 -31.76
CA ILE A 71 26.17 -2.16 -33.12
C ILE A 71 26.01 -1.06 -34.19
N ARG A 72 25.72 0.19 -33.80
CA ARG A 72 25.70 1.31 -34.76
C ARG A 72 27.09 1.48 -35.41
N PRO A 73 27.21 1.44 -36.75
CA PRO A 73 28.51 1.60 -37.39
C PRO A 73 29.08 2.99 -37.08
N ARG A 74 30.28 3.01 -36.52
CA ARG A 74 31.08 4.22 -36.33
C ARG A 74 31.32 4.83 -37.72
N ARG A 75 30.61 5.91 -38.06
CA ARG A 75 30.90 6.72 -39.26
C ARG A 75 32.41 6.99 -39.27
N ARG A 76 33.09 6.49 -40.30
CA ARG A 76 34.51 6.80 -40.57
C ARG A 76 34.67 8.31 -40.45
N SER A 77 35.56 8.72 -39.56
CA SER A 77 36.10 10.07 -39.47
C SER A 77 36.67 10.46 -40.83
N ALA A 78 35.93 11.29 -41.57
CA ALA A 78 36.42 11.94 -42.76
C ALA A 78 37.54 12.90 -42.36
N GLN A 79 38.70 12.74 -43.01
CA GLN A 79 39.79 13.69 -42.97
C GLN A 79 39.32 15.09 -43.43
N PRO A 80 39.93 16.18 -42.94
CA PRO A 80 39.61 17.51 -43.42
C PRO A 80 40.23 17.74 -44.79
N GLU A 81 39.40 18.03 -45.78
CA GLU A 81 39.81 18.41 -47.14
C GLU A 81 40.31 19.87 -47.16
N PRO A 82 41.38 20.22 -47.89
CA PRO A 82 42.01 21.55 -47.82
C PRO A 82 41.29 22.60 -48.67
N ALA A 83 41.41 23.87 -48.26
CA ALA A 83 40.75 25.03 -48.88
C ALA A 83 41.12 25.27 -50.37
N PRO A 84 40.18 25.78 -51.20
CA PRO A 84 40.44 26.04 -52.62
C PRO A 84 41.16 27.38 -52.87
N GLN A 85 42.17 27.36 -53.74
CA GLN A 85 42.86 28.54 -54.29
C GLN A 85 42.33 28.94 -55.69
N PRO A 86 42.54 30.19 -56.17
CA PRO A 86 41.78 30.75 -57.29
C PRO A 86 42.54 30.88 -58.63
N ARG A 87 41.72 30.91 -59.72
CA ARG A 87 41.88 31.52 -61.07
C ARG A 87 42.71 30.84 -62.18
N GLY A 88 42.13 30.83 -63.39
CA GLY A 88 42.80 30.90 -64.70
C GLY A 88 41.87 30.61 -65.90
N PRO A 89 41.99 31.25 -67.10
CA PRO A 89 40.82 31.70 -67.87
C PRO A 89 40.61 31.15 -69.32
N ARG A 90 39.34 31.25 -69.77
CA ARG A 90 38.82 31.51 -71.16
C ARG A 90 38.91 30.37 -72.22
N PRO A 91 38.15 30.38 -73.36
CA PRO A 91 37.53 31.53 -74.06
C PRO A 91 36.08 31.39 -74.60
N ARG A 92 35.60 32.54 -75.12
CA ARG A 92 34.29 32.94 -75.66
C ARG A 92 33.96 32.36 -77.06
N ALA A 93 32.65 32.22 -77.35
CA ALA A 93 31.90 32.66 -78.55
C ALA A 93 30.50 32.01 -78.51
N ALA A 94 29.37 32.57 -78.94
CA ALA A 94 29.03 33.82 -79.58
C ALA A 94 27.61 34.23 -79.16
N VAL A 95 27.35 35.53 -79.14
CA VAL A 95 26.06 36.16 -78.89
C VAL A 95 25.35 36.35 -80.23
N PHE A 96 24.05 36.03 -80.30
CA PHE A 96 23.13 36.55 -81.32
C PHE A 96 21.84 37.01 -80.63
N LEU A 97 21.32 38.14 -81.11
CA LEU A 97 20.37 39.04 -80.46
C LEU A 97 18.89 38.58 -80.60
N GLU A 98 18.16 38.68 -79.47
CA GLU A 98 16.80 39.26 -79.22
C GLU A 98 15.63 39.06 -80.22
N PRO A 99 14.37 38.91 -79.73
CA PRO A 99 13.66 40.05 -79.13
C PRO A 99 12.78 39.79 -77.89
N GLU A 100 12.48 40.92 -77.26
CA GLU A 100 11.65 41.20 -76.10
C GLU A 100 10.15 40.96 -76.33
N VAL A 101 9.47 40.31 -75.36
CA VAL A 101 8.01 40.34 -75.14
C VAL A 101 7.70 40.17 -73.64
N GLU A 102 6.79 41.00 -73.14
CA GLU A 102 6.35 41.22 -71.75
C GLU A 102 5.68 40.02 -71.01
N ASP A 103 5.79 40.10 -69.67
CA ASP A 103 5.18 39.40 -68.49
C ASP A 103 3.65 39.11 -68.61
N PRO A 104 2.95 38.26 -67.79
CA PRO A 104 3.22 38.00 -66.36
C PRO A 104 2.83 36.65 -65.70
N GLY A 105 3.40 36.42 -64.51
CA GLY A 105 2.65 35.80 -63.41
C GLY A 105 3.15 34.46 -62.88
N SER A 106 3.88 34.49 -61.77
CA SER A 106 3.55 33.71 -60.56
C SER A 106 4.52 34.09 -59.44
N THR A 107 4.18 35.18 -58.77
CA THR A 107 4.64 35.47 -57.42
C THR A 107 4.38 34.23 -56.56
N GLU A 108 5.44 33.65 -56.00
CA GLU A 108 5.39 32.76 -54.84
C GLU A 108 4.64 33.50 -53.72
N LEU A 109 3.33 33.25 -53.66
CA LEU A 109 2.47 33.67 -52.58
C LEU A 109 2.75 32.76 -51.39
N ASP A 110 3.60 33.26 -50.50
CA ASP A 110 3.69 32.87 -49.09
C ASP A 110 2.30 32.97 -48.45
N LEU A 111 1.49 31.93 -48.61
CA LEU A 111 0.21 31.79 -47.94
C LEU A 111 0.45 31.19 -46.54
N LYS A 112 0.82 32.06 -45.61
CA LYS A 112 0.37 31.91 -44.22
C LYS A 112 -1.16 32.01 -44.21
N GLU A 113 -1.84 30.90 -44.41
CA GLU A 113 -3.22 30.75 -43.92
C GLU A 113 -3.19 30.91 -42.40
N PRO A 114 -3.94 31.86 -41.82
CA PRO A 114 -4.22 31.85 -40.39
C PRO A 114 -4.85 30.50 -40.04
N GLN A 115 -4.27 29.77 -39.08
CA GLN A 115 -4.94 28.63 -38.49
C GLN A 115 -6.30 29.12 -37.96
N GLU A 116 -7.40 28.67 -38.56
CA GLU A 116 -8.73 28.91 -38.02
C GLU A 116 -8.75 28.42 -36.55
N PRO A 117 -9.03 29.29 -35.57
CA PRO A 117 -9.01 28.91 -34.17
C PRO A 117 -10.17 27.94 -33.92
N GLY A 118 -9.86 26.64 -33.83
CA GLY A 118 -10.83 25.61 -33.43
C GLY A 118 -10.86 24.34 -34.29
N ARG A 119 -10.24 24.31 -35.47
CA ARG A 119 -10.07 23.07 -36.25
C ARG A 119 -8.74 22.42 -35.90
N GLY A 120 -8.80 21.22 -35.33
CA GLY A 120 -7.61 20.41 -35.05
C GLY A 120 -6.85 20.00 -36.32
N PRO A 121 -5.73 19.27 -36.16
CA PRO A 121 -4.89 18.89 -37.29
C PRO A 121 -5.63 18.05 -38.33
N VAL A 122 -5.42 18.39 -39.61
CA VAL A 122 -6.15 17.81 -40.75
C VAL A 122 -5.28 16.79 -41.46
N ARG A 123 -5.84 15.61 -41.74
CA ARG A 123 -5.15 14.54 -42.47
C ARG A 123 -4.78 14.99 -43.88
N GLY A 124 -3.59 14.60 -44.34
CA GLY A 124 -3.02 14.99 -45.62
C GLY A 124 -2.32 16.36 -45.62
N LYS A 125 -2.60 17.23 -44.63
CA LYS A 125 -1.88 18.51 -44.47
C LYS A 125 -0.57 18.26 -43.71
N LYS A 126 0.53 18.82 -44.23
CA LYS A 126 1.84 18.83 -43.55
C LYS A 126 2.03 20.17 -42.83
N TYR A 127 2.56 20.09 -41.62
CA TYR A 127 2.82 21.23 -40.74
C TYR A 127 4.32 21.33 -40.50
N ASN A 128 4.85 22.56 -40.44
CA ASN A 128 6.24 22.76 -40.07
C ASN A 128 6.40 22.63 -38.55
N VAL A 129 7.18 21.64 -38.09
CA VAL A 129 7.35 21.32 -36.67
C VAL A 129 8.84 21.23 -36.33
N PRO A 130 9.31 21.92 -35.28
CA PRO A 130 10.71 21.84 -34.83
C PRO A 130 11.16 20.40 -34.55
N PRO A 131 12.43 20.03 -34.82
CA PRO A 131 12.93 18.67 -34.61
C PRO A 131 12.81 18.21 -33.15
N GLU A 132 12.97 19.11 -32.18
CA GLU A 132 12.81 18.82 -30.76
C GLU A 132 11.37 18.40 -30.40
N ASN A 133 10.37 19.14 -30.90
CA ASN A 133 8.96 18.80 -30.68
C ASN A 133 8.60 17.45 -31.30
N ARG A 134 9.15 17.12 -32.47
CA ARG A 134 8.98 15.79 -33.11
C ARG A 134 9.54 14.67 -32.23
N GLN A 135 10.71 14.87 -31.63
CA GLN A 135 11.31 13.87 -30.73
C GLN A 135 10.48 13.68 -29.45
N ARG A 136 10.01 14.78 -28.85
CA ARG A 136 9.13 14.72 -27.67
C ARG A 136 7.79 14.06 -28.00
N ALA A 137 7.20 14.38 -29.14
CA ALA A 137 5.95 13.77 -29.60
C ALA A 137 6.09 12.25 -29.75
N ARG A 138 7.20 11.76 -30.33
CA ARG A 138 7.51 10.32 -30.39
C ARG A 138 7.61 9.69 -29.01
N ALA A 139 8.29 10.35 -28.06
CA ALA A 139 8.37 9.84 -26.69
C ALA A 139 6.99 9.72 -26.03
N TYR A 140 6.09 10.68 -26.26
CA TYR A 140 4.70 10.58 -25.81
C TYR A 140 3.95 9.43 -26.49
N THR A 141 4.15 9.20 -27.80
CA THR A 141 3.56 8.04 -28.50
C THR A 141 4.06 6.71 -27.93
N GLU A 142 5.35 6.59 -27.62
CA GLU A 142 5.93 5.40 -26.97
C GLU A 142 5.40 5.18 -25.54
N ASN A 143 5.24 6.27 -24.78
CA ASN A 143 4.61 6.22 -23.46
C ASN A 143 3.14 5.79 -23.56
N ALA A 144 2.41 6.22 -24.58
CA ALA A 144 1.03 5.80 -24.82
C ALA A 144 0.94 4.30 -25.08
N LEU A 145 1.83 3.75 -25.91
CA LEU A 145 1.90 2.30 -26.13
C LEU A 145 2.18 1.56 -24.82
N SER A 146 3.14 2.03 -24.02
CA SER A 146 3.47 1.44 -22.73
C SER A 146 2.28 1.47 -21.76
N ASP A 147 1.56 2.60 -21.67
CA ASP A 147 0.36 2.71 -20.85
C ASP A 147 -0.77 1.79 -21.33
N HIS A 148 -0.92 1.60 -22.64
CA HIS A 148 -1.90 0.67 -23.20
C HIS A 148 -1.60 -0.79 -22.82
N LEU A 149 -0.34 -1.21 -22.94
CA LEU A 149 0.11 -2.55 -22.53
C LEU A 149 -0.10 -2.79 -21.03
N ASP A 150 0.02 -1.74 -20.22
CA ASP A 150 -0.28 -1.76 -18.78
C ASP A 150 -1.79 -1.71 -18.47
N GLY A 151 -2.67 -1.64 -19.47
CA GLY A 151 -4.12 -1.54 -19.32
C GLY A 151 -4.63 -0.16 -18.88
N LYS A 152 -3.83 0.90 -19.01
CA LYS A 152 -4.12 2.28 -18.58
C LYS A 152 -4.59 3.14 -19.75
N ALA A 153 -5.66 2.72 -20.43
CA ALA A 153 -6.14 3.36 -21.67
C ALA A 153 -6.39 4.87 -21.53
N ALA A 154 -6.89 5.35 -20.38
CA ALA A 154 -7.10 6.78 -20.13
C ALA A 154 -5.79 7.59 -20.13
N ARG A 155 -4.70 7.04 -19.60
CA ARG A 155 -3.38 7.69 -19.65
C ARG A 155 -2.76 7.59 -21.04
N ALA A 156 -2.93 6.45 -21.69
CA ALA A 156 -2.49 6.25 -23.07
C ALA A 156 -3.10 7.30 -24.01
N MET A 157 -4.41 7.54 -23.90
CA MET A 157 -5.11 8.59 -24.66
C MET A 157 -4.57 10.00 -24.38
N LYS A 158 -4.25 10.32 -23.12
CA LYS A 158 -3.63 11.62 -22.77
C LYS A 158 -2.25 11.77 -23.42
N ASN A 159 -1.43 10.73 -23.37
CA ASN A 159 -0.12 10.73 -24.02
C ASN A 159 -0.23 10.89 -25.54
N LEU A 160 -1.18 10.24 -26.21
CA LEU A 160 -1.43 10.48 -27.64
C LEU A 160 -1.86 11.93 -27.92
N THR A 161 -2.70 12.49 -27.06
CA THR A 161 -3.15 13.89 -27.18
C THR A 161 -1.97 14.86 -27.08
N GLU A 162 -1.06 14.64 -26.13
CA GLU A 162 0.17 15.44 -25.99
C GLU A 162 1.16 15.22 -27.14
N ALA A 163 1.25 14.00 -27.67
CA ALA A 163 2.05 13.75 -28.88
C ALA A 163 1.52 14.59 -30.04
N LEU A 164 0.20 14.58 -30.25
CA LEU A 164 -0.45 15.29 -31.34
C LEU A 164 -0.41 16.82 -31.19
N SER A 165 -0.42 17.33 -29.95
CA SER A 165 -0.27 18.77 -29.69
C SER A 165 1.13 19.27 -30.05
N LEU A 166 2.15 18.42 -29.89
CA LEU A 166 3.55 18.73 -30.20
C LEU A 166 3.89 18.52 -31.68
N ASP A 167 3.36 17.47 -32.31
CA ASP A 167 3.55 17.20 -33.73
C ASP A 167 2.22 16.87 -34.44
N PRO A 168 1.56 17.90 -35.01
CA PRO A 168 0.36 17.74 -35.85
C PRO A 168 0.51 16.77 -37.03
N ASN A 169 1.73 16.49 -37.49
CA ASN A 169 1.94 15.58 -38.62
C ASN A 169 1.66 14.12 -38.25
N LEU A 170 1.58 13.79 -36.95
CA LEU A 170 1.29 12.43 -36.48
C LEU A 170 -0.10 11.92 -36.91
N VAL A 171 -1.04 12.81 -37.29
CA VAL A 171 -2.31 12.40 -37.94
C VAL A 171 -2.08 11.55 -39.19
N ASN A 172 -0.94 11.73 -39.85
CA ASN A 172 -0.56 11.03 -41.07
C ASN A 172 0.45 9.90 -40.84
N ASP A 173 0.86 9.66 -39.59
CA ASP A 173 1.87 8.67 -39.24
C ASP A 173 1.22 7.31 -38.93
N ASP A 174 1.60 6.28 -39.70
CA ASP A 174 1.01 4.94 -39.57
C ASP A 174 1.22 4.34 -38.18
N TYR A 175 2.38 4.61 -37.56
CA TYR A 175 2.68 4.08 -36.24
C TYR A 175 1.77 4.72 -35.17
N TYR A 176 1.65 6.04 -35.18
CA TYR A 176 0.75 6.77 -34.30
C TYR A 176 -0.72 6.35 -34.47
N THR A 177 -1.20 6.28 -35.71
CA THR A 177 -2.59 5.93 -36.02
C THR A 177 -2.94 4.48 -35.63
N ASN A 178 -2.00 3.54 -35.77
CA ASN A 178 -2.18 2.17 -35.29
C ASN A 178 -2.24 2.06 -33.76
N ILE A 179 -1.41 2.83 -33.03
CA ILE A 179 -1.49 2.88 -31.56
C ILE A 179 -2.81 3.48 -31.12
N ALA A 180 -3.25 4.56 -31.77
CA ALA A 180 -4.56 5.16 -31.54
C ALA A 180 -5.70 4.16 -31.76
N ALA A 181 -5.66 3.38 -32.85
CA ALA A 181 -6.64 2.33 -33.14
C ALA A 181 -6.70 1.27 -32.04
N ASN A 182 -5.55 0.78 -31.58
CA ASN A 182 -5.49 -0.24 -30.52
C ASN A 182 -6.01 0.26 -29.17
N ILE A 183 -5.74 1.52 -28.81
CA ILE A 183 -6.23 2.10 -27.56
C ILE A 183 -7.73 2.34 -27.59
N THR A 184 -8.25 2.86 -28.70
CA THR A 184 -9.66 3.24 -28.84
C THR A 184 -10.56 2.07 -29.22
N GLY A 185 -10.01 1.01 -29.83
CA GLY A 185 -10.77 -0.07 -30.45
C GLY A 185 -11.49 0.35 -31.74
N LEU A 186 -11.17 1.52 -32.28
CA LEU A 186 -11.75 2.07 -33.51
C LEU A 186 -10.81 1.87 -34.70
N PRO A 187 -11.34 1.90 -35.94
CA PRO A 187 -10.50 2.03 -37.13
C PRO A 187 -9.57 3.25 -37.04
N ALA A 188 -8.36 3.15 -37.59
CA ALA A 188 -7.30 4.16 -37.47
C ALA A 188 -7.78 5.61 -37.69
N ASP A 189 -8.58 5.84 -38.73
CA ASP A 189 -9.08 7.17 -39.09
C ASP A 189 -10.04 7.74 -38.04
N GLN A 190 -10.93 6.90 -37.51
CA GLN A 190 -11.88 7.28 -36.46
C GLN A 190 -11.18 7.45 -35.11
N ALA A 191 -10.16 6.65 -34.84
CA ALA A 191 -9.34 6.75 -33.63
C ALA A 191 -8.63 8.10 -33.54
N VAL A 192 -8.04 8.57 -34.65
CA VAL A 192 -7.42 9.89 -34.72
C VAL A 192 -8.46 11.00 -34.58
N GLN A 193 -9.61 10.87 -35.22
CA GLN A 193 -10.71 11.84 -35.08
C GLN A 193 -11.19 11.93 -33.62
N GLN A 194 -11.28 10.81 -32.91
CA GLN A 194 -11.63 10.78 -31.49
C GLN A 194 -10.59 11.49 -30.61
N ILE A 195 -9.30 11.43 -30.96
CA ILE A 195 -8.23 12.15 -30.24
C ILE A 195 -8.31 13.65 -30.51
N VAL A 196 -8.57 14.03 -31.77
CA VAL A 196 -8.66 15.43 -32.21
C VAL A 196 -9.87 16.12 -31.59
N ASP A 197 -11.04 15.48 -31.60
CA ASP A 197 -12.25 16.03 -31.00
C ASP A 197 -12.18 15.98 -29.47
N LYS A 198 -12.12 17.17 -28.85
CA LYS A 198 -12.07 17.32 -27.40
C LYS A 198 -13.22 16.62 -26.69
N SER A 199 -14.45 16.72 -27.22
CA SER A 199 -15.62 16.12 -26.57
C SER A 199 -15.54 14.59 -26.58
N SER A 200 -15.21 13.99 -27.72
CA SER A 200 -15.06 12.55 -27.85
C SER A 200 -13.87 12.00 -27.06
N ARG A 201 -12.74 12.72 -27.04
CA ARG A 201 -11.59 12.38 -26.19
C ARG A 201 -11.94 12.40 -24.70
N ASP A 202 -12.59 13.46 -24.23
CA ASP A 202 -12.90 13.62 -22.81
C ASP A 202 -13.90 12.53 -22.34
N ARG A 203 -14.85 12.14 -23.21
CA ARG A 203 -15.74 10.98 -22.99
C ARG A 203 -14.96 9.68 -22.86
N PHE A 204 -14.06 9.39 -23.81
CA PHE A 204 -13.21 8.20 -23.76
C PHE A 204 -12.37 8.14 -22.49
N ILE A 205 -11.70 9.24 -22.13
CA ILE A 205 -10.89 9.31 -20.90
C ILE A 205 -11.76 9.04 -19.67
N GLY A 206 -12.98 9.57 -19.63
CA GLY A 206 -13.95 9.31 -18.57
C GLY A 206 -14.36 7.85 -18.47
N GLU A 207 -14.75 7.24 -19.59
CA GLU A 207 -15.17 5.83 -19.67
C GLU A 207 -14.01 4.87 -19.35
N ALA A 208 -12.85 5.07 -19.97
CA ALA A 208 -11.65 4.27 -19.73
C ALA A 208 -11.18 4.37 -18.26
N SER A 209 -11.25 5.55 -17.65
CA SER A 209 -10.92 5.75 -16.23
C SER A 209 -11.91 5.03 -15.30
N ARG A 210 -13.21 5.03 -15.64
CA ARG A 210 -14.23 4.28 -14.90
C ARG A 210 -14.01 2.77 -15.05
N ALA A 211 -13.74 2.29 -16.26
CA ALA A 211 -13.44 0.89 -16.52
C ALA A 211 -12.17 0.42 -15.79
N GLU A 212 -11.10 1.22 -15.76
CA GLU A 212 -9.88 0.92 -14.99
C GLU A 212 -10.18 0.79 -13.50
N LYS A 213 -10.99 1.70 -12.93
CA LYS A 213 -11.41 1.64 -11.53
C LYS A 213 -12.25 0.40 -11.25
N GLN A 214 -13.22 0.09 -12.12
CA GLN A 214 -14.08 -1.08 -11.96
C GLN A 214 -13.26 -2.37 -12.03
N LYS A 215 -12.33 -2.49 -12.98
CA LYS A 215 -11.42 -3.63 -13.08
C LYS A 215 -10.61 -3.85 -11.79
N LYS A 216 -10.07 -2.78 -11.19
CA LYS A 216 -9.35 -2.87 -9.90
C LYS A 216 -10.25 -3.38 -8.77
N VAL A 217 -11.51 -2.94 -8.75
CA VAL A 217 -12.51 -3.41 -7.78
C VAL A 217 -12.81 -4.89 -8.00
N ASP A 218 -13.01 -5.31 -9.24
CA ASP A 218 -13.30 -6.70 -9.60
C ASP A 218 -12.11 -7.64 -9.29
N ASP A 219 -10.89 -7.21 -9.62
CA ASP A 219 -9.65 -7.91 -9.28
C ASP A 219 -9.50 -8.09 -7.76
N HIS A 220 -9.77 -7.03 -6.99
CA HIS A 220 -9.77 -7.09 -5.53
C HIS A 220 -10.85 -8.05 -4.99
N LEU A 221 -12.08 -7.95 -5.50
CA LEU A 221 -13.18 -8.84 -5.12
C LEU A 221 -12.87 -10.31 -5.41
N ASN A 222 -12.16 -10.60 -6.50
CA ASN A 222 -11.74 -11.97 -6.84
C ASN A 222 -10.74 -12.55 -5.83
N VAL A 223 -9.87 -11.71 -5.24
CA VAL A 223 -9.00 -12.12 -4.14
C VAL A 223 -9.80 -12.34 -2.87
N VAL A 224 -10.66 -11.37 -2.53
CA VAL A 224 -11.49 -11.41 -1.31
C VAL A 224 -12.40 -12.64 -1.29
N ARG A 225 -13.05 -12.97 -2.40
CA ARG A 225 -13.98 -14.13 -2.52
C ARG A 225 -13.31 -15.49 -2.40
N LYS A 226 -11.98 -15.59 -2.54
CA LYS A 226 -11.26 -16.86 -2.33
C LYS A 226 -11.12 -17.23 -0.86
N THR A 227 -11.29 -16.27 0.04
CA THR A 227 -11.21 -16.52 1.49
C THR A 227 -12.31 -17.48 1.91
N THR A 228 -11.94 -18.61 2.49
CA THR A 228 -12.88 -19.64 2.89
C THR A 228 -13.24 -19.54 4.38
N SER A 229 -14.38 -20.09 4.77
CA SER A 229 -14.75 -20.19 6.19
C SER A 229 -13.78 -21.05 7.01
N THR A 230 -13.06 -21.97 6.37
CA THR A 230 -12.03 -22.80 7.01
C THR A 230 -10.79 -21.99 7.39
N ASP A 231 -10.36 -21.08 6.52
CA ASP A 231 -9.24 -20.16 6.82
C ASP A 231 -9.57 -19.31 8.05
N PHE A 232 -10.79 -18.77 8.07
CA PHE A 232 -11.30 -18.01 9.20
C PHE A 232 -11.34 -18.84 10.50
N ALA A 233 -11.86 -20.07 10.46
CA ALA A 233 -11.97 -20.92 11.64
C ALA A 233 -10.59 -21.28 12.22
N PHE A 234 -9.61 -21.53 11.35
CA PHE A 234 -8.22 -21.80 11.77
C PHE A 234 -7.62 -20.60 12.50
N GLU A 235 -7.78 -19.39 11.96
CA GLU A 235 -7.27 -18.17 12.58
C GLU A 235 -7.96 -17.86 13.92
N MET A 236 -9.27 -18.12 14.02
CA MET A 236 -10.02 -18.00 15.28
C MET A 236 -9.57 -18.99 16.34
N PHE A 237 -9.23 -20.22 15.95
CA PHE A 237 -8.73 -21.23 16.87
C PHE A 237 -7.40 -20.79 17.49
N ILE A 238 -6.43 -20.35 16.65
CA ILE A 238 -5.14 -19.86 17.13
C ILE A 238 -5.32 -18.65 18.05
N PHE A 239 -6.15 -17.68 17.64
CA PHE A 239 -6.45 -16.51 18.46
C PHE A 239 -7.03 -16.90 19.82
N SER A 240 -7.93 -17.87 19.84
CA SER A 240 -8.57 -18.34 21.06
C SER A 240 -7.56 -18.97 22.03
N VAL A 241 -6.66 -19.81 21.53
CA VAL A 241 -5.59 -20.40 22.34
C VAL A 241 -4.70 -19.31 22.93
N ILE A 242 -4.29 -18.32 22.13
CA ILE A 242 -3.46 -17.21 22.59
C ILE A 242 -4.18 -16.39 23.67
N MET A 243 -5.46 -16.10 23.49
CA MET A 243 -6.25 -15.29 24.43
C MET A 243 -6.64 -16.01 25.72
N VAL A 244 -6.54 -17.35 25.77
CA VAL A 244 -6.64 -18.09 27.03
C VAL A 244 -5.28 -18.15 27.72
N VAL A 245 -4.25 -18.59 27.00
CA VAL A 245 -2.94 -18.88 27.59
C VAL A 245 -2.18 -17.61 27.99
N GLY A 246 -2.17 -16.60 27.13
CA GLY A 246 -1.44 -15.34 27.35
C GLY A 246 -1.84 -14.63 28.64
N PRO A 247 -3.13 -14.30 28.84
CA PRO A 247 -3.60 -13.66 30.07
C PRO A 247 -3.39 -14.50 31.33
N ILE A 248 -3.56 -15.83 31.27
CA ILE A 248 -3.30 -16.70 32.42
C ILE A 248 -1.83 -16.62 32.83
N ILE A 249 -0.90 -16.72 31.88
CA ILE A 249 0.55 -16.62 32.16
C ILE A 249 0.88 -15.26 32.78
N ALA A 250 0.40 -14.16 32.17
CA ALA A 250 0.63 -12.82 32.68
C ALA A 250 0.07 -12.65 34.11
N LEU A 251 -1.13 -13.17 34.37
CA LEU A 251 -1.77 -13.13 35.69
C LEU A 251 -1.02 -13.95 36.73
N VAL A 252 -0.53 -15.14 36.40
CA VAL A 252 0.31 -15.96 37.30
C VAL A 252 1.57 -15.19 37.70
N ILE A 253 2.28 -14.62 36.73
CA ILE A 253 3.50 -13.83 36.98
C ILE A 253 3.18 -12.63 37.88
N PHE A 254 2.07 -11.95 37.62
CA PHE A 254 1.62 -10.81 38.42
C PHE A 254 1.31 -11.23 39.87
N LEU A 255 0.54 -12.29 40.08
CA LEU A 255 0.19 -12.79 41.42
C LEU A 255 1.43 -13.25 42.20
N GLN A 256 2.36 -13.96 41.55
CA GLN A 256 3.62 -14.36 42.15
C GLN A 256 4.48 -13.14 42.52
N GLY A 257 4.52 -12.14 41.63
CA GLY A 257 5.21 -10.89 41.87
C GLY A 257 4.67 -10.13 43.08
N ILE A 258 3.35 -10.00 43.20
CA ILE A 258 2.71 -9.36 44.37
C ILE A 258 3.03 -10.15 45.64
N ASN A 259 2.89 -11.47 45.63
CA ASN A 259 3.16 -12.29 46.80
C ASN A 259 4.63 -12.13 47.27
N GLY A 260 5.58 -12.13 46.35
CA GLY A 260 7.00 -11.88 46.66
C GLY A 260 7.26 -10.47 47.23
N PHE A 261 6.60 -9.46 46.66
CA PHE A 261 6.68 -8.09 47.17
C PHE A 261 6.10 -7.97 48.59
N LEU A 262 4.90 -8.50 48.83
CA LEU A 262 4.27 -8.49 50.16
C LEU A 262 5.12 -9.22 51.19
N ASN A 263 5.72 -10.34 50.82
CA ASN A 263 6.65 -11.05 51.69
C ASN A 263 7.84 -10.16 52.09
N THR A 264 8.39 -9.40 51.14
CA THR A 264 9.47 -8.45 51.43
C THR A 264 9.01 -7.32 52.38
N VAL A 265 7.80 -6.79 52.19
CA VAL A 265 7.22 -5.77 53.08
C VAL A 265 7.03 -6.30 54.50
N VAL A 266 6.44 -7.49 54.63
CA VAL A 266 6.21 -8.14 55.93
C VAL A 266 7.53 -8.42 56.65
N GLN A 267 8.53 -8.97 55.96
CA GLN A 267 9.86 -9.20 56.55
C GLN A 267 10.54 -7.88 56.97
N SER A 268 10.40 -6.82 56.17
CA SER A 268 10.96 -5.51 56.49
C SER A 268 10.29 -4.90 57.72
N ALA A 269 8.97 -5.03 57.84
CA ALA A 269 8.22 -4.57 59.00
C ALA A 269 8.60 -5.35 60.27
N ALA A 270 8.85 -6.66 60.20
CA ALA A 270 9.29 -7.44 61.35
C ALA A 270 10.64 -6.97 61.95
N THR A 271 11.47 -6.28 61.17
CA THR A 271 12.76 -5.73 61.62
C THR A 271 12.69 -4.28 62.11
N ARG A 272 11.51 -3.63 62.03
CA ARG A 272 11.30 -2.23 62.42
C ARG A 272 10.12 -2.15 63.40
N PRO A 273 10.01 -1.12 64.24
CA PRO A 273 8.85 -0.95 65.13
C PRO A 273 7.64 -0.38 64.37
N VAL A 274 7.29 -0.99 63.23
CA VAL A 274 6.14 -0.60 62.41
C VAL A 274 5.15 -1.75 62.42
N GLU A 275 4.02 -1.57 63.11
CA GLU A 275 2.91 -2.51 63.02
C GLU A 275 2.20 -2.35 61.67
N LEU A 276 2.06 -3.46 60.96
CA LEU A 276 1.27 -3.54 59.72
C LEU A 276 -0.19 -3.84 60.07
N ASP A 277 -1.10 -3.30 59.28
CA ASP A 277 -2.52 -3.66 59.34
C ASP A 277 -2.69 -5.19 59.18
N PRO A 278 -3.43 -5.88 60.09
CA PRO A 278 -3.73 -7.30 59.99
C PRO A 278 -4.26 -7.74 58.61
N ALA A 279 -4.99 -6.86 57.91
CA ALA A 279 -5.51 -7.13 56.57
C ALA A 279 -4.40 -7.46 55.54
N ILE A 280 -3.19 -6.94 55.72
CA ILE A 280 -2.04 -7.22 54.84
C ILE A 280 -1.62 -8.69 54.94
N TYR A 281 -1.57 -9.24 56.17
CA TYR A 281 -1.23 -10.64 56.41
C TYR A 281 -2.32 -11.58 55.90
N GLU A 282 -3.58 -11.22 56.10
CA GLU A 282 -4.71 -11.97 55.56
C GLU A 282 -4.66 -12.02 54.03
N PHE A 283 -4.48 -10.86 53.39
CA PHE A 283 -4.38 -10.75 51.93
C PHE A 283 -3.18 -11.55 51.37
N GLN A 284 -2.01 -11.49 52.02
CA GLN A 284 -0.84 -12.28 51.63
C GLN A 284 -1.15 -13.79 51.68
N THR A 285 -1.82 -14.25 52.74
CA THR A 285 -2.19 -15.68 52.91
C THR A 285 -3.17 -16.12 51.84
N GLN A 286 -4.17 -15.30 51.53
CA GLN A 286 -5.13 -15.56 50.45
C GLN A 286 -4.44 -15.65 49.08
N LEU A 287 -3.53 -14.72 48.78
CA LEU A 287 -2.77 -14.71 47.53
C LEU A 287 -1.87 -15.94 47.36
N ALA A 288 -1.18 -16.35 48.42
CA ALA A 288 -0.30 -17.52 48.40
C ALA A 288 -1.08 -18.84 48.15
N GLY A 289 -2.36 -18.87 48.49
CA GLY A 289 -3.26 -20.01 48.27
C GLY A 289 -3.84 -20.13 46.85
N VAL A 290 -3.62 -19.14 45.97
CA VAL A 290 -4.21 -19.16 44.62
C VAL A 290 -3.51 -20.18 43.72
N SER A 291 -4.19 -21.27 43.39
CA SER A 291 -3.70 -22.28 42.44
C SER A 291 -3.85 -21.83 40.98
N VAL A 292 -2.98 -22.32 40.10
CA VAL A 292 -3.09 -22.05 38.65
C VAL A 292 -4.42 -22.53 38.07
N LEU A 293 -4.97 -23.64 38.60
CA LEU A 293 -6.26 -24.17 38.18
C LEU A 293 -7.42 -23.20 38.48
N ALA A 294 -7.32 -22.42 39.56
CA ALA A 294 -8.32 -21.40 39.90
C ALA A 294 -8.35 -20.23 38.89
N LEU A 295 -7.34 -20.10 38.03
CA LEU A 295 -7.25 -19.03 37.01
C LEU A 295 -7.88 -19.41 35.67
N ILE A 296 -8.26 -20.68 35.46
CA ILE A 296 -8.90 -21.13 34.23
C ILE A 296 -10.19 -20.34 33.92
N PRO A 297 -11.12 -20.10 34.87
CA PRO A 297 -12.32 -19.32 34.61
C PRO A 297 -12.00 -17.88 34.16
N VAL A 298 -10.92 -17.29 34.68
CA VAL A 298 -10.47 -15.94 34.29
C VAL A 298 -9.98 -15.94 32.85
N GLY A 299 -9.20 -16.94 32.44
CA GLY A 299 -8.77 -17.09 31.04
C GLY A 299 -9.95 -17.30 30.08
N VAL A 300 -10.95 -18.09 30.47
CA VAL A 300 -12.18 -18.27 29.68
C VAL A 300 -12.98 -16.97 29.58
N ALA A 301 -13.13 -16.23 30.68
CA ALA A 301 -13.81 -14.93 30.67
C ALA A 301 -13.06 -13.92 29.77
N ALA A 302 -11.73 -13.90 29.82
CA ALA A 302 -10.90 -13.07 28.96
C ALA A 302 -11.08 -13.45 27.48
N LEU A 303 -11.11 -14.74 27.15
CA LEU A 303 -11.40 -15.21 25.79
C LEU A 303 -12.76 -14.72 25.31
N VAL A 304 -13.83 -14.98 26.07
CA VAL A 304 -15.20 -14.60 25.71
C VAL A 304 -15.30 -13.09 25.49
N GLY A 305 -14.77 -12.29 26.42
CA GLY A 305 -14.75 -10.84 26.29
C GLY A 305 -13.99 -10.37 25.04
N SER A 306 -12.87 -11.02 24.73
CA SER A 306 -12.04 -10.66 23.57
C SER A 306 -12.70 -11.03 22.24
N LEU A 307 -13.37 -12.18 22.15
CA LEU A 307 -14.13 -12.58 20.97
C LEU A 307 -15.31 -11.66 20.71
N ILE A 308 -16.05 -11.29 21.76
CA ILE A 308 -17.16 -10.34 21.66
C ILE A 308 -16.64 -8.97 21.23
N SER A 309 -15.58 -8.48 21.89
CA SER A 309 -14.98 -7.19 21.57
C SER A 309 -14.46 -7.13 20.13
N LEU A 310 -13.75 -8.16 19.67
CA LEU A 310 -13.25 -8.26 18.31
C LEU A 310 -14.42 -8.28 17.30
N GLY A 311 -15.45 -9.09 17.56
CA GLY A 311 -16.61 -9.21 16.68
C GLY A 311 -17.35 -7.88 16.53
N ILE A 312 -17.64 -7.20 17.64
CA ILE A 312 -18.30 -5.89 17.64
C ILE A 312 -17.43 -4.84 16.94
N GLN A 313 -16.14 -4.75 17.30
CA GLN A 313 -15.25 -3.75 16.74
C GLN A 313 -15.06 -3.96 15.23
N MET A 314 -14.77 -5.18 14.77
CA MET A 314 -14.62 -5.47 13.35
C MET A 314 -15.95 -5.30 12.60
N GLY A 315 -17.09 -5.59 13.24
CA GLY A 315 -18.41 -5.35 12.67
C GLY A 315 -18.66 -3.85 12.42
N LEU A 316 -18.32 -3.00 13.38
CA LEU A 316 -18.40 -1.55 13.23
C LEU A 316 -17.43 -1.03 12.15
N VAL A 317 -16.19 -1.53 12.13
CA VAL A 317 -15.23 -1.22 11.05
C VAL A 317 -15.81 -1.60 9.69
N HIS A 318 -16.42 -2.77 9.56
CA HIS A 318 -17.04 -3.22 8.31
C HIS A 318 -18.18 -2.30 7.87
N LEU A 319 -19.06 -1.92 8.80
CA LEU A 319 -20.16 -0.99 8.52
C LEU A 319 -19.64 0.38 8.05
N ILE A 320 -18.64 0.94 8.73
CA ILE A 320 -18.06 2.23 8.35
C ILE A 320 -17.34 2.14 7.00
N ALA A 321 -16.52 1.11 6.81
CA ALA A 321 -15.78 0.89 5.58
C ALA A 321 -16.70 0.79 4.36
N THR A 322 -17.79 0.03 4.46
CA THR A 322 -18.72 -0.20 3.34
C THR A 322 -19.71 0.95 3.14
N ARG A 323 -20.32 1.47 4.23
CA ARG A 323 -21.41 2.46 4.14
C ARG A 323 -20.89 3.89 4.01
N LEU A 324 -19.84 4.23 4.75
CA LEU A 324 -19.33 5.61 4.81
C LEU A 324 -18.16 5.83 3.83
N LEU A 325 -17.22 4.88 3.79
CA LEU A 325 -15.97 5.03 3.03
C LEU A 325 -16.01 4.40 1.63
N ARG A 326 -17.12 3.75 1.26
CA ARG A 326 -17.33 3.07 -0.04
C ARG A 326 -16.24 2.03 -0.37
N GLY A 327 -15.66 1.41 0.65
CA GLY A 327 -14.73 0.30 0.48
C GLY A 327 -15.41 -0.96 -0.01
N VAL A 328 -14.65 -1.80 -0.70
CA VAL A 328 -15.14 -3.04 -1.30
C VAL A 328 -14.44 -4.23 -0.66
N GLY A 329 -15.16 -5.02 0.12
CA GLY A 329 -14.61 -6.16 0.86
C GLY A 329 -15.69 -6.91 1.62
N THR A 330 -15.36 -8.11 2.12
CA THR A 330 -16.27 -8.94 2.92
C THR A 330 -15.85 -8.94 4.39
N PHE A 331 -16.82 -9.12 5.29
CA PHE A 331 -16.55 -9.20 6.73
C PHE A 331 -15.61 -10.38 7.07
N GLN A 332 -15.82 -11.54 6.44
CA GLN A 332 -14.99 -12.72 6.65
C GLN A 332 -13.53 -12.48 6.26
N HIS A 333 -13.29 -11.81 5.12
CA HIS A 333 -11.95 -11.47 4.69
C HIS A 333 -11.29 -10.46 5.64
N LEU A 334 -12.02 -9.42 6.06
CA LEU A 334 -11.53 -8.49 7.10
C LEU A 334 -11.06 -9.24 8.34
N LEU A 335 -11.90 -10.14 8.85
CA LEU A 335 -11.65 -10.84 10.10
C LEU A 335 -10.44 -11.77 9.98
N THR A 336 -10.33 -12.51 8.87
CA THR A 336 -9.17 -13.38 8.58
C THR A 336 -7.87 -12.56 8.44
N THR A 337 -7.93 -11.43 7.74
CA THR A 337 -6.77 -10.55 7.54
C THR A 337 -6.29 -9.89 8.84
N VAL A 338 -7.21 -9.51 9.74
CA VAL A 338 -6.85 -8.94 11.05
C VAL A 338 -6.40 -10.02 12.03
N LEU A 339 -7.07 -11.19 12.06
CA LEU A 339 -6.71 -12.29 12.94
C LEU A 339 -5.33 -12.86 12.62
N SER A 340 -5.01 -13.11 11.34
CA SER A 340 -3.67 -13.59 10.93
C SER A 340 -2.56 -12.64 11.38
N PHE A 341 -2.82 -11.33 11.33
CA PHE A 341 -1.92 -10.31 11.86
C PHE A 341 -1.80 -10.37 13.39
N TYR A 342 -2.90 -10.51 14.12
CA TYR A 342 -2.91 -10.64 15.58
C TYR A 342 -2.25 -11.92 16.05
N ASN A 343 -2.50 -13.05 15.41
CA ASN A 343 -1.91 -14.34 15.74
C ASN A 343 -0.39 -14.33 15.65
N ARG A 344 0.18 -13.49 14.78
CA ARG A 344 1.63 -13.29 14.68
C ARG A 344 2.21 -12.39 15.78
N LEU A 345 1.47 -11.36 16.23
CA LEU A 345 2.01 -10.32 17.12
C LEU A 345 1.57 -10.44 18.58
N LEU A 346 0.40 -11.00 18.88
CA LEU A 346 -0.08 -11.17 20.24
C LEU A 346 0.83 -12.04 21.10
N PRO A 347 1.43 -13.14 20.63
CA PRO A 347 2.39 -13.91 21.43
C PRO A 347 3.61 -13.05 21.83
N VAL A 348 4.10 -12.22 20.91
CA VAL A 348 5.21 -11.29 21.18
C VAL A 348 4.78 -10.23 22.19
N LEU A 349 3.56 -9.68 22.06
CA LEU A 349 3.00 -8.72 23.00
C LEU A 349 2.90 -9.32 24.42
N PHE A 350 2.36 -10.54 24.56
CA PHE A 350 2.28 -11.22 25.85
C PHE A 350 3.66 -11.57 26.42
N LEU A 351 4.64 -11.90 25.59
CA LEU A 351 6.02 -12.14 26.02
C LEU A 351 6.65 -10.86 26.58
N VAL A 352 6.52 -9.74 25.87
CA VAL A 352 7.04 -8.45 26.34
C VAL A 352 6.30 -7.98 27.60
N LEU A 353 4.98 -8.22 27.68
CA LEU A 353 4.20 -7.95 28.90
C LEU A 353 4.71 -8.80 30.08
N ALA A 354 4.91 -10.10 29.89
CA ALA A 354 5.44 -10.99 30.91
C ALA A 354 6.84 -10.55 31.37
N LEU A 355 7.74 -10.21 30.45
CA LEU A 355 9.06 -9.67 30.76
C LEU A 355 8.95 -8.36 31.57
N THR A 356 8.04 -7.46 31.16
CA THR A 356 7.80 -6.21 31.87
C THR A 356 7.35 -6.49 33.31
N LEU A 357 6.41 -7.41 33.51
CA LEU A 357 5.95 -7.81 34.84
C LEU A 357 7.08 -8.38 35.70
N VAL A 358 7.87 -9.31 35.15
CA VAL A 358 9.03 -9.89 35.86
C VAL A 358 10.00 -8.79 36.29
N VAL A 359 10.45 -7.93 35.37
CA VAL A 359 11.38 -6.83 35.68
C VAL A 359 10.79 -5.87 36.71
N THR A 360 9.49 -5.59 36.64
CA THR A 360 8.80 -4.71 37.59
C THR A 360 8.95 -5.21 39.02
N PHE A 361 8.62 -6.48 39.27
CA PHE A 361 8.66 -7.04 40.62
C PHE A 361 10.09 -7.32 41.10
N PHE A 362 10.97 -7.84 40.22
CA PHE A 362 12.37 -8.08 40.59
C PHE A 362 13.14 -6.80 40.90
N SER A 363 12.85 -5.71 40.21
CA SER A 363 13.49 -4.41 40.45
C SER A 363 12.78 -3.57 41.51
N GLN A 364 11.74 -4.10 42.16
CA GLN A 364 10.90 -3.38 43.13
C GLN A 364 10.41 -2.02 42.60
N PHE A 365 9.88 -2.02 41.37
CA PHE A 365 9.35 -0.83 40.69
C PHE A 365 10.39 0.27 40.44
N SER A 366 11.67 -0.10 40.31
CA SER A 366 12.74 0.83 39.92
C SER A 366 12.60 1.31 38.48
N ILE A 367 13.32 2.38 38.13
CA ILE A 367 13.36 3.02 36.81
C ILE A 367 13.76 2.07 35.68
N VAL A 368 14.46 0.97 35.98
CA VAL A 368 14.83 -0.08 35.01
C VAL A 368 13.59 -0.69 34.33
N THR A 369 12.43 -0.70 35.02
CA THR A 369 11.14 -1.15 34.50
C THR A 369 10.67 -0.36 33.27
N LEU A 370 11.10 0.90 33.13
CA LEU A 370 10.73 1.73 31.99
C LEU A 370 11.25 1.16 30.66
N CYS A 371 12.37 0.44 30.66
CA CYS A 371 12.95 -0.10 29.43
C CYS A 371 12.00 -1.09 28.72
N PRO A 372 11.57 -2.21 29.35
CA PRO A 372 10.61 -3.12 28.72
C PRO A 372 9.21 -2.49 28.58
N ALA A 373 8.81 -1.57 29.48
CA ALA A 373 7.52 -0.89 29.37
C ALA A 373 7.43 0.02 28.12
N LEU A 374 8.50 0.74 27.77
CA LEU A 374 8.55 1.55 26.55
C LEU A 374 8.49 0.68 25.29
N VAL A 375 9.13 -0.50 25.31
CA VAL A 375 9.02 -1.48 24.22
C VAL A 375 7.58 -1.99 24.09
N LEU A 376 6.92 -2.27 25.22
CA LEU A 376 5.52 -2.69 25.24
C LEU A 376 4.61 -1.63 24.62
N VAL A 377 4.76 -0.36 25.03
CA VAL A 377 3.99 0.77 24.47
C VAL A 377 4.26 0.93 22.97
N GLY A 378 5.52 0.89 22.55
CA GLY A 378 5.90 0.96 21.14
C GLY A 378 5.29 -0.17 20.31
N LEU A 379 5.29 -1.40 20.83
CA LEU A 379 4.68 -2.55 20.19
C LEU A 379 3.16 -2.40 20.10
N SER A 380 2.49 -1.92 21.15
CA SER A 380 1.05 -1.64 21.13
C SER A 380 0.68 -0.59 20.08
N LEU A 381 1.44 0.51 19.99
CA LEU A 381 1.24 1.54 18.96
C LEU A 381 1.50 1.01 17.55
N TYR A 382 2.52 0.16 17.39
CA TYR A 382 2.81 -0.51 16.12
C TYR A 382 1.65 -1.41 15.68
N ILE A 383 1.11 -2.22 16.59
CA ILE A 383 -0.06 -3.08 16.32
C ILE A 383 -1.23 -2.21 15.89
N LEU A 384 -1.56 -1.14 16.64
CA LEU A 384 -2.66 -0.24 16.32
C LEU A 384 -2.52 0.41 14.92
N GLY A 385 -1.33 0.91 14.59
CA GLY A 385 -1.05 1.53 13.30
C GLY A 385 -1.13 0.52 12.15
N LYS A 386 -0.62 -0.70 12.34
CA LYS A 386 -0.66 -1.75 11.32
C LYS A 386 -2.05 -2.37 11.14
N THR A 387 -2.86 -2.48 12.20
CA THR A 387 -4.27 -2.88 12.08
C THR A 387 -5.00 -1.96 11.10
N SER A 388 -4.79 -0.65 11.21
CA SER A 388 -5.37 0.33 10.27
C SER A 388 -4.96 0.05 8.81
N GLY A 389 -3.69 -0.31 8.58
CA GLY A 389 -3.21 -0.71 7.25
C GLY A 389 -3.88 -1.98 6.73
N LYS A 390 -4.05 -2.99 7.59
CA LYS A 390 -4.71 -4.26 7.27
C LYS A 390 -6.20 -4.11 6.99
N VAL A 391 -6.87 -3.22 7.71
CA VAL A 391 -8.26 -2.82 7.39
C VAL A 391 -8.32 -2.18 6.01
N GLY A 392 -7.37 -1.31 5.66
CA GLY A 392 -7.30 -0.72 4.32
C GLY A 392 -7.16 -1.76 3.21
N GLU A 393 -6.20 -2.67 3.38
CA GLU A 393 -5.96 -3.80 2.47
C GLU A 393 -7.22 -4.63 2.26
N ALA A 394 -7.96 -4.96 3.33
CA ALA A 394 -9.16 -5.78 3.25
C ALA A 394 -10.30 -5.15 2.40
N TYR A 395 -10.35 -3.82 2.29
CA TYR A 395 -11.40 -3.08 1.56
C TYR A 395 -10.93 -2.39 0.28
N GLY A 396 -9.68 -2.61 -0.13
CA GLY A 396 -9.13 -2.03 -1.35
C GLY A 396 -8.90 -0.52 -1.28
N PHE A 397 -8.75 0.05 -0.08
CA PHE A 397 -8.39 1.47 0.12
C PHE A 397 -7.10 1.62 0.94
N GLY A 398 -6.45 2.79 0.84
CA GLY A 398 -5.17 3.01 1.53
C GLY A 398 -5.28 3.00 3.05
N GLY A 399 -4.15 2.80 3.74
CA GLY A 399 -4.11 2.73 5.21
C GLY A 399 -4.64 3.98 5.94
N GLY A 400 -4.63 5.15 5.31
CA GLY A 400 -5.24 6.37 5.86
C GLY A 400 -6.76 6.24 6.02
N MET A 401 -7.45 5.67 5.03
CA MET A 401 -8.89 5.38 5.13
C MET A 401 -9.17 4.25 6.11
N GLY A 402 -8.26 3.28 6.22
CA GLY A 402 -8.34 2.24 7.26
C GLY A 402 -8.23 2.81 8.68
N CYS A 403 -7.36 3.80 8.89
CA CYS A 403 -7.27 4.52 10.16
C CYS A 403 -8.59 5.23 10.49
N LEU A 404 -9.20 5.93 9.53
CA LEU A 404 -10.52 6.56 9.72
C LEU A 404 -11.62 5.55 10.06
N ALA A 405 -11.60 4.36 9.45
CA ALA A 405 -12.56 3.30 9.77
C ALA A 405 -12.38 2.79 11.20
N VAL A 406 -11.13 2.54 11.63
CA VAL A 406 -10.82 2.08 12.98
C VAL A 406 -11.16 3.13 14.02
N THR A 407 -10.72 4.38 13.85
CA THR A 407 -11.01 5.46 14.81
C THR A 407 -12.51 5.76 14.88
N GLY A 408 -13.19 5.78 13.73
CA GLY A 408 -14.65 5.90 13.69
C GLY A 408 -15.35 4.77 14.45
N SER A 409 -14.89 3.52 14.30
CA SER A 409 -15.45 2.38 15.03
C SER A 409 -15.26 2.51 16.54
N THR A 410 -14.08 2.96 16.99
CA THR A 410 -13.78 3.17 18.40
C THR A 410 -14.62 4.29 19.00
N LEU A 411 -14.84 5.39 18.26
CA LEU A 411 -15.69 6.49 18.70
C LEU A 411 -17.15 6.04 18.88
N VAL A 412 -17.68 5.30 17.91
CA VAL A 412 -19.04 4.72 18.01
C VAL A 412 -19.13 3.78 19.22
N LEU A 413 -18.15 2.90 19.40
CA LEU A 413 -18.12 1.98 20.52
C LEU A 413 -18.03 2.71 21.87
N MET A 414 -17.24 3.79 21.95
CA MET A 414 -17.13 4.63 23.14
C MET A 414 -18.48 5.28 23.49
N ILE A 415 -19.20 5.80 22.50
CA ILE A 415 -20.54 6.38 22.70
C ILE A 415 -21.52 5.31 23.18
N LEU A 416 -21.55 4.15 22.53
CA LEU A 416 -22.43 3.03 22.92
C LEU A 416 -22.16 2.58 24.36
N ASN A 417 -20.89 2.40 24.71
CA ASN A 417 -20.50 2.02 26.08
C ASN A 417 -20.85 3.11 27.10
N GLY A 418 -20.69 4.39 26.74
CA GLY A 418 -21.06 5.52 27.60
C GLY A 418 -22.57 5.56 27.88
N VAL A 419 -23.40 5.38 26.84
CA VAL A 419 -24.86 5.32 26.98
C VAL A 419 -25.27 4.10 27.81
N ALA A 420 -24.72 2.92 27.52
CA ALA A 420 -25.00 1.72 28.29
C ALA A 420 -24.64 1.89 29.77
N SER A 421 -23.46 2.44 30.05
CA SER A 421 -22.99 2.71 31.42
C SER A 421 -23.91 3.70 32.15
N TYR A 422 -24.34 4.77 31.46
CA TYR A 422 -25.29 5.74 32.01
C TYR A 422 -26.63 5.09 32.38
N LEU A 423 -27.17 4.24 31.50
CA LEU A 423 -28.44 3.54 31.76
C LEU A 423 -28.33 2.55 32.92
N VAL A 424 -27.21 1.82 33.03
CA VAL A 424 -26.94 0.92 34.16
C VAL A 424 -26.86 1.70 35.47
N LEU A 425 -26.16 2.84 35.49
CA LEU A 425 -26.08 3.69 36.68
C LEU A 425 -27.46 4.21 37.12
N GLN A 426 -28.30 4.62 36.17
CA GLN A 426 -29.68 5.04 36.47
C GLN A 426 -30.50 3.89 37.05
N ALA A 427 -30.43 2.69 36.45
CA ALA A 427 -31.13 1.51 36.95
C ALA A 427 -30.67 1.11 38.36
N MET A 428 -29.36 1.13 38.61
CA MET A 428 -28.79 0.88 39.95
C MET A 428 -29.24 1.93 40.96
N GLY A 429 -29.32 3.20 40.57
CA GLY A 429 -29.81 4.29 41.42
C GLY A 429 -31.25 4.05 41.88
N VAL A 430 -32.14 3.63 40.98
CA VAL A 430 -33.54 3.28 41.31
C VAL A 430 -33.60 2.11 42.29
N VAL A 431 -32.89 1.02 41.99
CA VAL A 431 -32.86 -0.17 42.87
C VAL A 431 -32.30 0.16 44.26
N LEU A 432 -31.25 1.00 44.33
CA LEU A 432 -30.67 1.41 45.59
C LEU A 432 -31.63 2.30 46.39
N GLN A 433 -32.34 3.21 45.73
CA GLN A 433 -33.34 4.06 46.37
C GLN A 433 -34.51 3.22 46.91
N ASP A 434 -34.97 2.23 46.16
CA ASP A 434 -35.99 1.28 46.61
C ASP A 434 -35.51 0.49 47.84
N LEU A 435 -34.29 -0.05 47.81
CA LEU A 435 -33.69 -0.77 48.93
C LEU A 435 -33.51 0.10 50.19
N LEU A 436 -33.10 1.36 50.03
CA LEU A 436 -32.93 2.31 51.13
C LEU A 436 -34.27 2.82 51.69
N SER A 437 -35.33 2.75 50.90
CA SER A 437 -36.69 3.14 51.31
C SER A 437 -37.47 2.02 52.02
N LEU A 438 -36.92 0.80 52.10
CA LEU A 438 -37.52 -0.28 52.88
C LEU A 438 -37.51 0.09 54.37
N PRO A 439 -38.67 0.15 55.04
CA PRO A 439 -38.72 0.44 56.47
C PRO A 439 -37.94 -0.64 57.24
N SER A 440 -37.09 -0.21 58.16
CA SER A 440 -36.27 -1.07 59.02
C SER A 440 -37.15 -2.03 59.81
N LEU A 441 -37.39 -3.23 59.27
CA LEU A 441 -38.06 -4.34 59.96
C LEU A 441 -37.07 -5.00 60.94
N LEU A 442 -36.68 -4.27 61.98
CA LEU A 442 -36.11 -4.84 63.19
C LEU A 442 -36.82 -4.18 64.37
N PRO A 443 -37.84 -4.81 64.97
CA PRO A 443 -38.29 -4.38 66.28
C PRO A 443 -37.15 -4.67 67.26
N LEU A 444 -36.58 -3.62 67.85
CA LEU A 444 -35.70 -3.77 69.00
C LEU A 444 -36.50 -4.46 70.11
N PRO A 445 -36.05 -5.60 70.66
CA PRO A 445 -36.71 -6.20 71.81
C PRO A 445 -36.50 -5.27 73.01
N GLY A 446 -37.60 -4.68 73.49
CA GLY A 446 -37.69 -3.92 74.73
C GLY A 446 -38.00 -4.82 75.93
#